data_AF-A0A5C6K3Q6-F1
#
_entry.id   AF-A0A5C6K3Q6-F1
#
_cell.length_a   1.000
_cell.length_b   1.000
_cell.length_c   1.000
_cell.angle_alpha   90.00
_cell.angle_beta   90.00
_cell.angle_gamma   90.00
#
_symmetry.space_group_name_H-M   'P 1'
#
loop_
_entity.id
_entity.type
_entity.pdbx_description
1 polymer ?
#
loop_
_entity_poly.entity_id
_entity_poly.type
_entity_poly.pdbx_seq_one_letter_code
_entity_poly.pdbx_strand_id
1 'polypeptide(L)'
;MNIEQIIFNILNKSAHTWVRYWKQKEISGLTMPGEYVEIRCSFLSDIELLEILEAGFTIKTIWAKKIDADAYCDVLLMRKI
;
A
#
# COMPACT_ATOMS: atom_id res chain seq x y z
N MET A 1 4.70 -14.77 -0.49
CA MET A 1 4.41 -14.11 -1.78
C MET A 1 5.41 -12.99 -2.00
N ASN A 2 5.90 -12.80 -3.23
CA ASN A 2 6.89 -11.77 -3.56
C ASN A 2 6.17 -10.40 -3.68
N ILE A 3 6.66 -9.39 -2.95
CA ILE A 3 5.99 -8.08 -2.87
C ILE A 3 6.03 -7.32 -4.19
N GLU A 4 7.09 -7.51 -4.98
CA GLU A 4 7.23 -6.94 -6.31
C GLU A 4 6.12 -7.44 -7.26
N GLN A 5 5.74 -8.72 -7.17
CA GLN A 5 4.63 -9.28 -7.96
C GLN A 5 3.27 -8.69 -7.56
N ILE A 6 3.03 -8.53 -6.25
CA ILE A 6 1.78 -7.93 -5.73
C ILE A 6 1.66 -6.48 -6.21
N ILE A 7 2.75 -5.71 -6.11
CA ILE A 7 2.81 -4.33 -6.60
C ILE A 7 2.51 -4.29 -8.11
N PHE A 8 3.10 -5.19 -8.89
CA PHE A 8 2.86 -5.26 -10.33
C PHE A 8 1.39 -5.57 -10.65
N ASN A 9 0.77 -6.52 -9.94
CA ASN A 9 -0.64 -6.86 -10.12
C ASN A 9 -1.56 -5.65 -9.87
N ILE A 10 -1.30 -4.89 -8.81
CA ILE A 10 -2.05 -3.67 -8.45
C ILE A 10 -1.89 -2.59 -9.53
N LEU A 11 -0.67 -2.35 -9.99
CA LEU A 11 -0.39 -1.33 -11.01
C LEU A 11 -0.99 -1.67 -12.38
N ASN A 12 -1.10 -2.96 -12.73
CA ASN A 12 -1.62 -3.41 -14.02
C ASN A 12 -3.14 -3.21 -14.18
N LYS A 13 -3.86 -2.84 -13.11
CA LYS A 13 -5.33 -2.74 -13.11
C LYS A 13 -5.87 -1.39 -13.53
N SER A 14 -5.11 -0.32 -13.32
CA SER A 14 -5.54 1.04 -13.66
C SER A 14 -4.34 1.96 -13.82
N ALA A 15 -4.36 2.77 -14.88
CA ALA A 15 -3.38 3.84 -15.08
C ALA A 15 -3.44 4.95 -14.01
N HIS A 16 -4.53 5.00 -13.24
CA HIS A 16 -4.73 5.96 -12.15
C HIS A 16 -4.34 5.40 -10.78
N THR A 17 -3.83 4.18 -10.72
CA THR A 17 -3.30 3.59 -9.48
C THR A 17 -1.84 3.97 -9.33
N TRP A 18 -1.49 4.41 -8.11
CA TRP A 18 -0.11 4.69 -7.74
C TRP A 18 0.27 3.86 -6.52
N VAL A 19 1.49 3.33 -6.53
CA VAL A 19 2.05 2.54 -5.44
C VAL A 19 3.41 3.09 -5.07
N ARG A 20 3.64 3.30 -3.77
CA ARG A 20 4.96 3.60 -3.21
C ARG A 20 5.35 2.51 -2.22
N TYR A 21 6.52 1.93 -2.46
CA TYR A 21 7.09 0.89 -1.61
C TYR A 21 8.45 1.34 -1.07
N TRP A 22 8.66 1.12 0.22
CA TRP A 22 9.96 1.41 0.85
C TRP A 22 10.21 0.52 2.06
N LYS A 23 11.48 0.31 2.37
CA LYS A 23 11.93 -0.30 3.63
C LYS A 23 12.44 0.79 4.56
N GLN A 24 11.80 0.92 5.71
CA GLN A 24 12.24 1.84 6.75
C GLN A 24 13.17 1.09 7.70
N LYS A 25 14.40 1.59 7.85
CA LYS A 25 15.29 1.16 8.94
C LYS A 25 14.93 1.94 10.20
N GLU A 26 15.25 1.36 11.36
CA GLU A 26 15.17 2.10 12.62
C GLU A 26 16.18 3.25 12.59
N ILE A 27 15.71 4.45 12.91
CA ILE A 27 16.55 5.63 13.15
C ILE A 27 16.37 5.98 14.61
N SER A 28 17.29 5.55 15.47
CA SER A 28 17.41 5.96 16.89
C SER A 28 16.08 6.05 17.66
N GLY A 29 15.21 5.04 17.55
CA GLY A 29 13.90 5.00 18.22
C GLY A 29 12.82 5.95 17.67
N LEU A 30 13.09 6.71 16.60
CA LEU A 30 12.16 7.66 15.99
C LEU A 30 11.28 7.03 14.91
N THR A 31 11.75 5.95 14.28
CA THR A 31 11.04 5.29 13.20
C THR A 31 10.86 3.81 13.47
N MET A 32 9.64 3.32 13.24
CA MET A 32 9.35 1.90 13.32
C MET A 32 10.00 1.18 12.12
N PRO A 33 10.90 0.20 12.34
CA PRO A 33 11.47 -0.58 11.26
C PRO A 33 10.39 -1.46 10.62
N GLY A 34 10.43 -1.57 9.30
CA GLY A 34 9.43 -2.34 8.58
C GLY A 34 9.47 -2.10 7.08
N GLU A 35 8.69 -2.88 6.36
CA GLU A 35 8.37 -2.62 4.96
C GLU A 35 7.01 -1.97 4.88
N TYR A 36 6.91 -0.96 4.01
CA TYR A 36 5.73 -0.12 3.86
C TYR A 36 5.31 -0.09 2.41
N VAL A 37 3.99 -0.14 2.20
CA VAL A 37 3.34 0.01 0.90
C VAL A 37 2.25 1.05 1.07
N GLU A 38 2.27 2.10 0.26
CA GLU A 38 1.20 3.07 0.15
C GLU A 38 0.55 2.92 -1.22
N ILE A 39 -0.76 2.75 -1.25
CA ILE A 39 -1.55 2.56 -2.46
C ILE A 39 -2.53 3.72 -2.55
N ARG A 40 -2.48 4.48 -3.64
CA ARG A 40 -3.54 5.40 -4.03
C ARG A 40 -4.30 4.79 -5.19
N CYS A 41 -5.59 4.55 -4.99
CA CYS A 41 -6.47 3.99 -6.01
C CYS A 41 -7.89 4.52 -5.84
N SER A 42 -8.69 4.52 -6.91
CA SER A 42 -10.14 4.78 -6.81
C SER A 42 -10.90 3.57 -6.24
N PHE A 43 -10.35 2.37 -6.42
CA PHE A 43 -10.89 1.11 -5.93
C PHE A 43 -9.76 0.11 -5.70
N LEU A 44 -9.83 -0.61 -4.57
CA LEU A 44 -8.98 -1.77 -4.25
C LEU A 44 -9.91 -2.96 -4.04
N SER A 45 -9.79 -3.99 -4.87
CA SER A 45 -10.61 -5.20 -4.74
C SER A 45 -10.25 -6.00 -3.50
N ASP A 46 -11.16 -6.89 -3.12
CA ASP A 46 -10.94 -7.90 -2.08
C ASP A 46 -9.76 -8.83 -2.40
N ILE A 47 -9.57 -9.18 -3.68
CA ILE A 47 -8.45 -10.01 -4.13
C ILE A 47 -7.10 -9.31 -3.88
N GLU A 48 -6.94 -8.07 -4.34
CA GLU A 48 -5.69 -7.33 -4.15
C GLU A 48 -5.41 -7.07 -2.67
N LEU A 49 -6.46 -6.73 -1.92
CA LEU A 49 -6.34 -6.54 -0.48
C LEU A 49 -5.89 -7.84 0.19
N LEU A 50 -6.50 -8.97 -0.14
CA LEU A 50 -6.14 -10.28 0.42
C LEU A 50 -4.69 -10.65 0.08
N GLU A 51 -4.25 -10.44 -1.16
CA GLU A 51 -2.86 -10.70 -1.58
C GLU A 51 -1.85 -9.93 -0.71
N ILE A 52 -2.12 -8.65 -0.43
CA ILE A 52 -1.25 -7.83 0.42
C ILE A 52 -1.26 -8.33 1.88
N LEU A 53 -2.43 -8.67 2.40
CA LEU A 53 -2.59 -9.17 3.77
C LEU A 53 -1.89 -10.54 3.96
N GLU A 54 -2.03 -11.45 3.00
CA GLU A 54 -1.34 -12.74 2.99
C GLU A 54 0.19 -12.61 2.86
N ALA A 55 0.67 -11.50 2.29
CA ALA A 55 2.09 -11.15 2.29
C ALA A 55 2.62 -10.62 3.64
N GLY A 56 1.77 -10.60 4.68
CA GLY A 56 2.10 -10.23 6.04
C GLY A 56 1.97 -8.75 6.36
N PHE A 57 1.44 -7.95 5.42
CA PHE A 57 1.18 -6.54 5.65
C PHE A 57 -0.11 -6.34 6.46
N THR A 58 -0.11 -5.28 7.26
CA THR A 58 -1.25 -4.84 8.06
C THR A 58 -1.63 -3.43 7.66
N ILE A 59 -2.93 -3.15 7.56
CA ILE A 59 -3.43 -1.80 7.31
C ILE A 59 -3.05 -0.92 8.51
N LYS A 60 -2.40 0.21 8.23
CA LYS A 60 -2.08 1.24 9.23
C LYS A 60 -3.08 2.37 9.19
N THR A 61 -3.35 2.89 8.00
CA THR A 61 -4.32 3.97 7.81
C THR A 61 -5.05 3.80 6.48
N ILE A 62 -6.28 4.32 6.44
CA ILE A 62 -7.07 4.50 5.23
C ILE A 62 -7.55 5.94 5.24
N TRP A 63 -7.28 6.67 4.16
CA TRP A 63 -7.75 8.03 3.99
C TRP A 63 -8.38 8.24 2.63
N ALA A 64 -9.67 8.58 2.63
CA ALA A 64 -10.32 9.07 1.43
C ALA A 64 -9.81 10.47 1.08
N LYS A 65 -9.54 10.70 -0.19
CA LYS A 65 -9.15 11.99 -0.76
C LYS A 65 -10.07 12.31 -1.93
N LYS A 66 -10.52 13.56 -1.99
CA LYS A 66 -11.19 14.12 -3.16
C LYS A 66 -10.29 15.20 -3.74
N ILE A 67 -9.90 15.05 -5.00
CA ILE A 67 -9.10 16.03 -5.73
C ILE A 67 -9.94 16.40 -6.95
N ASP A 68 -10.51 17.61 -6.93
CA ASP A 68 -11.47 18.09 -7.92
C ASP A 68 -12.66 17.13 -8.12
N ALA A 69 -12.80 16.56 -9.32
CA ALA A 69 -13.85 15.60 -9.66
C ALA A 69 -13.50 14.16 -9.24
N ASP A 70 -12.24 13.88 -8.92
CA ASP A 70 -11.77 12.53 -8.64
C ASP A 70 -11.83 12.20 -7.16
N ALA A 71 -12.18 10.95 -6.86
CA ALA A 71 -12.14 10.37 -5.53
C ALA A 71 -11.17 9.19 -5.49
N TYR A 72 -10.28 9.21 -4.50
CA TYR A 72 -9.26 8.19 -4.28
C TYR A 72 -9.24 7.78 -2.81
N CYS A 73 -8.71 6.60 -2.53
CA CYS A 73 -8.34 6.14 -1.20
C CYS A 73 -6.83 5.93 -1.15
N ASP A 74 -6.19 6.54 -0.17
CA ASP A 74 -4.82 6.26 0.22
C ASP A 74 -4.86 5.17 1.32
N VAL A 75 -4.26 4.02 1.04
CA VAL A 75 -4.14 2.92 1.98
C VAL A 75 -2.66 2.74 2.31
N LEU A 76 -2.31 2.97 3.57
CA LEU A 76 -0.96 2.70 4.07
C LEU A 76 -0.95 1.33 4.74
N LEU A 77 -0.07 0.46 4.28
CA LEU A 77 0.15 -0.87 4.85
C LEU A 77 1.59 -1.03 5.30
N MET A 78 1.80 -1.85 6.34
CA MET A 78 3.13 -2.14 6.85
C MET A 78 3.23 -3.59 7.35
N ARG A 79 4.39 -4.21 7.12
CA ARG A 79 4.83 -5.42 7.81
C ARG A 79 6.13 -5.16 8.57
N LYS A 80 6.28 -5.78 9.74
CA LYS A 80 7.52 -5.72 10.52
C LYS A 80 8.60 -6.57 9.82
N ILE A 81 9.85 -6.13 9.93
CA ILE A 81 11.05 -6.91 9.56
C ILE A 81 11.59 -7.57 10.83
#